data_AF-A0A1C6TVT6-F1
#
_entry.id   AF-A0A1C6TVT6-F1
#
_cell.length_a   1.000
_cell.length_b   1.000
_cell.length_c   1.000
_cell.angle_alpha   90.00
_cell.angle_beta   90.00
_cell.angle_gamma   90.00
#
_symmetry.space_group_name_H-M   'P 1'
#
loop_
_entity.id
_entity.type
_entity.pdbx_description
1 polymer ?
#
loop_
_entity_poly.entity_id
_entity_poly.type
_entity_poly.pdbx_seq_one_letter_code
_entity_poly.pdbx_strand_id
1 'polypeptide(L)'
;MRSELFSAENLERESAQPGMRLQNSKMLKIALNGETMARVGSMVAYQGQMQFQALGSGGLGKFLKQKLTGEGVPLMKVTGVGDLFLADFAKDVHIIDLEPGDALSINGSSVLAFDSGLQYDVRMVGGAGMASSGLFNCVFTGHGRIAITTKGTPVVLSVDAPTYVDPQAAVCWSASLQTGYHGPSSSGWAPCSAGVPVRLSR
;
A
#
# COMPACT_ATOMS: atom_id res chain seq x y z
N MET A 1 21.75 -3.49 31.01
CA MET A 1 20.72 -4.55 31.09
C MET A 1 21.09 -5.62 30.05
N ARG A 2 20.88 -6.92 30.31
CA ARG A 2 21.16 -8.01 29.33
C ARG A 2 19.85 -8.72 29.00
N SER A 3 19.46 -8.72 27.74
CA SER A 3 18.23 -9.34 27.22
C SER A 3 18.35 -9.46 25.69
N GLU A 4 17.71 -10.47 25.10
CA GLU A 4 17.55 -10.63 23.65
C GLU A 4 16.88 -9.42 22.98
N LEU A 5 16.12 -8.62 23.75
CA LEU A 5 15.57 -7.36 23.26
C LEU A 5 16.64 -6.38 22.75
N PHE A 6 17.88 -6.48 23.26
CA PHE A 6 19.00 -5.63 22.87
C PHE A 6 19.94 -6.31 21.86
N SER A 7 19.49 -7.40 21.22
CA SER A 7 20.22 -8.04 20.13
C SER A 7 20.35 -7.11 18.93
N ALA A 8 21.40 -7.29 18.13
CA ALA A 8 21.71 -6.41 17.00
C ALA A 8 20.59 -6.34 15.93
N GLU A 9 19.72 -7.35 15.85
CA GLU A 9 18.56 -7.38 14.96
C GLU A 9 17.44 -6.40 15.37
N ASN A 10 17.35 -6.09 16.67
CA ASN A 10 16.34 -5.20 17.26
C ASN A 10 16.84 -3.76 17.37
N LEU A 11 18.16 -3.56 17.28
CA LEU A 11 18.76 -2.22 17.24
C LEU A 11 18.39 -1.50 15.94
N GLU A 12 18.30 -0.19 16.05
CA GLU A 12 18.05 0.68 14.91
C GLU A 12 19.07 0.42 13.79
N ARG A 13 18.59 0.22 12.57
CA ARG A 13 19.45 0.04 11.41
C ARG A 13 19.92 1.40 10.92
N GLU A 14 21.22 1.63 11.06
CA GLU A 14 21.85 2.84 10.55
C GLU A 14 21.70 2.97 9.04
N SER A 15 21.73 4.21 8.59
CA SER A 15 21.31 4.59 7.26
C SER A 15 22.33 5.53 6.63
N ALA A 16 23.23 4.97 5.81
CA ALA A 16 24.28 5.75 5.14
C ALA A 16 23.75 6.67 4.03
N GLN A 17 22.57 6.39 3.49
CA GLN A 17 21.92 7.15 2.41
C GLN A 17 20.47 7.46 2.80
N PRO A 18 19.88 8.59 2.39
CA PRO A 18 18.45 8.86 2.56
C PRO A 18 17.55 7.81 1.89
N GLY A 19 16.29 7.74 2.31
CA GLY A 19 15.26 6.92 1.66
C GLY A 19 14.77 5.72 2.48
N MET A 20 13.84 4.97 1.87
CA MET A 20 13.11 3.87 2.49
C MET A 20 13.95 2.59 2.63
N ARG A 21 13.85 1.95 3.79
CA ARG A 21 14.40 0.61 4.08
C ARG A 21 13.59 -0.11 5.14
N LEU A 22 13.77 -1.42 5.25
CA LEU A 22 13.21 -2.19 6.35
C LEU A 22 14.09 -2.04 7.60
N GLN A 23 13.47 -1.60 8.72
CA GLN A 23 14.06 -1.73 10.06
C GLN A 23 14.04 -3.20 10.49
N ASN A 24 12.90 -3.85 10.27
CA ASN A 24 12.70 -5.30 10.36
C ASN A 24 11.57 -5.68 9.39
N SER A 25 11.14 -6.95 9.38
CA SER A 25 10.09 -7.41 8.44
C SER A 25 8.73 -6.71 8.60
N LYS A 26 8.47 -6.03 9.72
CA LYS A 26 7.17 -5.41 10.06
C LYS A 26 7.24 -3.89 10.22
N MET A 27 8.42 -3.30 10.06
CA MET A 27 8.66 -1.89 10.28
C MET A 27 9.51 -1.29 9.18
N LEU A 28 9.00 -0.20 8.60
CA LEU A 28 9.70 0.63 7.64
C LEU A 28 10.44 1.74 8.38
N LYS A 29 11.70 1.97 8.01
CA LYS A 29 12.46 3.17 8.35
C LYS A 29 12.62 4.02 7.09
N ILE A 30 12.29 5.30 7.18
CA ILE A 30 12.51 6.30 6.13
C ILE A 30 13.50 7.33 6.68
N ALA A 31 14.72 7.32 6.14
CA ALA A 31 15.67 8.41 6.35
C ALA A 31 15.24 9.59 5.47
N LEU A 32 14.38 10.44 6.02
CA LEU A 32 13.71 11.52 5.33
C LEU A 32 14.65 12.71 5.16
N ASN A 33 14.73 13.21 3.93
CA ASN A 33 15.33 14.50 3.61
C ASN A 33 14.52 15.14 2.48
N GLY A 34 13.48 15.89 2.84
CA GLY A 34 12.51 16.43 1.90
C GLY A 34 11.10 15.96 2.24
N GLU A 35 10.49 15.16 1.35
CA GLU A 35 9.07 14.82 1.42
C GLU A 35 8.78 13.35 1.06
N THR A 36 7.87 12.73 1.82
CA THR A 36 7.32 11.41 1.53
C THR A 36 5.82 11.39 1.81
N MET A 37 5.11 10.46 1.17
CA MET A 37 3.73 10.12 1.50
C MET A 37 3.70 8.89 2.38
N ALA A 38 2.82 8.88 3.39
CA ALA A 38 2.69 7.79 4.34
C ALA A 38 1.23 7.56 4.73
N ARG A 39 0.90 6.36 5.22
CA ARG A 39 -0.43 6.03 5.73
C ARG A 39 -0.67 6.72 7.08
N VAL A 40 -1.77 7.44 7.22
CA VAL A 40 -2.23 8.00 8.50
C VAL A 40 -2.40 6.88 9.52
N GLY A 41 -1.90 7.11 10.73
CA GLY A 41 -1.97 6.13 11.82
C GLY A 41 -0.91 5.02 11.75
N SER A 42 -0.04 5.02 10.73
CA SER A 42 1.09 4.07 10.65
C SER A 42 2.36 4.55 11.34
N MET A 43 2.41 5.82 11.78
CA MET A 43 3.58 6.38 12.47
C MET A 43 3.79 5.72 13.83
N VAL A 44 4.97 5.14 14.02
CA VAL A 44 5.39 4.54 15.30
C VAL A 44 6.30 5.51 16.07
N ALA A 45 7.30 6.07 15.41
CA ALA A 45 8.26 7.00 16.00
C ALA A 45 8.87 7.90 14.92
N TYR A 46 9.43 9.04 15.31
CA TYR A 46 10.28 9.85 14.45
C TYR A 46 11.39 10.51 15.27
N GLN A 47 12.51 10.81 14.62
CA GLN A 47 13.65 11.53 15.16
C GLN A 47 14.02 12.65 14.19
N GLY A 48 14.34 13.84 14.68
CA GLY A 48 14.65 15.01 13.84
C GLY A 48 13.48 15.99 13.73
N GLN A 49 13.50 16.83 12.68
CA GLN A 49 12.53 17.90 12.47
C GLN A 49 11.58 17.53 11.33
N MET A 50 10.35 17.15 11.67
CA MET A 50 9.34 16.73 10.70
C MET A 50 7.99 17.42 10.94
N GLN A 51 7.25 17.66 9.86
CA GLN A 51 5.88 18.15 9.86
C GLN A 51 4.97 17.13 9.17
N PHE A 52 3.79 16.92 9.75
CA PHE A 52 2.82 15.94 9.29
C PHE A 52 1.54 16.65 8.88
N GLN A 53 1.09 16.41 7.65
CA GLN A 53 -0.11 17.01 7.09
C GLN A 53 -1.03 15.91 6.54
N ALA A 54 -2.14 15.65 7.22
CA ALA A 54 -3.15 14.72 6.72
C ALA A 54 -3.79 15.27 5.44
N LEU A 55 -3.77 14.50 4.35
CA LEU A 55 -4.45 14.89 3.13
C LEU A 55 -5.96 14.74 3.31
N GLY A 56 -6.63 15.83 3.64
CA GLY A 56 -8.08 15.88 3.85
C GLY A 56 -8.55 16.87 4.90
N SER A 57 -7.64 17.44 5.69
CA SER A 57 -7.95 18.42 6.75
C SER A 57 -8.18 19.86 6.24
N GLY A 58 -8.02 20.12 4.94
CA GLY A 58 -8.05 21.47 4.34
C GLY A 58 -9.42 22.05 3.98
N GLY A 59 -10.53 21.47 4.45
CA GLY A 59 -11.88 22.03 4.26
C GLY A 59 -12.97 20.99 4.04
N LEU A 60 -14.18 21.33 4.49
CA LEU A 60 -15.38 20.47 4.45
C LEU A 60 -15.62 19.86 3.06
N GLY A 61 -15.32 20.59 1.98
CA GLY A 61 -15.52 20.13 0.59
C GLY A 61 -14.53 19.06 0.09
N LYS A 62 -13.27 19.03 0.59
CA LYS A 62 -12.27 18.03 0.18
C LYS A 62 -12.43 16.73 0.96
N PHE A 63 -12.77 16.84 2.25
CA PHE A 63 -13.18 15.72 3.09
C PHE A 63 -14.48 15.08 2.61
N LEU A 64 -15.44 15.90 2.16
CA LEU A 64 -16.69 15.40 1.59
C LEU A 64 -16.43 14.72 0.23
N LYS A 65 -15.52 15.21 -0.62
CA LYS A 65 -15.12 14.49 -1.85
C LYS A 65 -14.49 13.13 -1.53
N GLN A 66 -13.51 13.06 -0.63
CA GLN A 66 -12.88 11.79 -0.21
C GLN A 66 -13.87 10.82 0.46
N LYS A 67 -14.87 11.33 1.18
CA LYS A 67 -15.93 10.49 1.78
C LYS A 67 -17.04 10.10 0.79
N LEU A 68 -17.37 10.95 -0.19
CA LEU A 68 -18.41 10.69 -1.18
C LEU A 68 -17.93 9.76 -2.29
N THR A 69 -16.63 9.74 -2.61
CA THR A 69 -16.06 8.76 -3.56
C THR A 69 -15.79 7.40 -2.91
N GLY A 70 -15.86 7.29 -1.57
CA GLY A 70 -15.47 6.08 -0.84
C GLY A 70 -13.96 5.81 -0.83
N GLU A 71 -13.18 6.68 -1.47
CA GLU A 71 -11.74 6.61 -1.72
C GLU A 71 -10.94 7.01 -0.48
N GLY A 72 -10.84 6.13 0.49
CA GLY A 72 -10.15 6.43 1.74
C GLY A 72 -8.81 5.74 1.89
N VAL A 73 -7.84 5.90 0.97
CA VAL A 73 -6.44 5.63 1.39
C VAL A 73 -6.05 6.77 2.31
N PRO A 74 -5.93 6.53 3.63
CA PRO A 74 -5.74 7.62 4.55
C PRO A 74 -4.27 8.01 4.45
N LEU A 75 -3.95 8.99 3.61
CA LEU A 75 -2.57 9.44 3.36
C LEU A 75 -2.26 10.71 4.13
N MET A 76 -1.03 10.79 4.65
CA MET A 76 -0.41 11.97 5.20
C MET A 76 0.85 12.29 4.40
N LYS A 77 1.05 13.58 4.17
CA LYS A 77 2.30 14.13 3.65
C LYS A 77 3.21 14.42 4.84
N VAL A 78 4.44 13.90 4.78
CA VAL A 78 5.47 14.13 5.79
C VAL A 78 6.61 14.89 5.14
N THR A 79 6.96 16.05 5.72
CA THR A 79 8.05 16.89 5.23
C THR A 79 9.07 17.16 6.33
N GLY A 80 10.35 17.21 6.00
CA GLY A 80 11.40 17.55 6.96
C GLY A 80 12.68 16.75 6.78
N VAL A 81 13.46 16.65 7.85
CA VAL A 81 14.74 15.94 7.87
C VAL A 81 14.84 15.11 9.15
N GLY A 82 15.18 13.82 9.00
CA GLY A 82 15.40 12.89 10.10
C GLY A 82 14.95 11.46 9.80
N ASP A 83 14.75 10.65 10.83
CA ASP A 83 14.33 9.26 10.68
C ASP A 83 12.87 9.06 11.08
N LEU A 84 12.08 8.44 10.20
CA LEU A 84 10.66 8.15 10.39
C LEU A 84 10.43 6.63 10.41
N PHE A 85 9.74 6.14 11.43
CA PHE A 85 9.42 4.72 11.60
C PHE A 85 7.91 4.49 11.41
N LEU A 86 7.56 3.62 10.46
CA LEU A 86 6.19 3.28 10.12
C LEU A 86 5.93 1.78 10.26
N ALA A 87 4.75 1.41 10.77
CA ALA A 87 4.29 0.03 10.84
C ALA A 87 2.75 -0.04 10.76
N ASP A 88 2.21 -1.20 10.44
CA ASP A 88 0.77 -1.41 10.30
C ASP A 88 0.35 -2.76 10.93
N PHE A 89 -0.11 -2.74 12.19
CA PHE A 89 -0.71 -3.89 12.91
C PHE A 89 -0.06 -5.27 12.64
N ALA A 90 1.26 -5.37 12.84
CA ALA A 90 2.05 -6.60 12.67
C ALA A 90 2.07 -7.20 11.24
N LYS A 91 1.62 -6.45 10.23
CA LYS A 91 1.76 -6.82 8.82
C LYS A 91 3.22 -6.81 8.39
N ASP A 92 3.54 -7.66 7.42
CA ASP A 92 4.85 -7.70 6.80
C ASP A 92 4.95 -6.59 5.74
N VAL A 93 6.07 -5.88 5.74
CA VAL A 93 6.34 -4.73 4.89
C VAL A 93 7.26 -5.14 3.75
N HIS A 94 6.89 -4.75 2.54
CA HIS A 94 7.68 -5.00 1.32
C HIS A 94 7.92 -3.68 0.61
N ILE A 95 9.13 -3.50 0.09
CA ILE A 95 9.51 -2.31 -0.69
C ILE A 95 9.60 -2.74 -2.15
N ILE A 96 8.98 -1.95 -3.02
CA ILE A 96 9.03 -2.12 -4.46
C ILE A 96 9.65 -0.86 -5.05
N ASP A 97 10.72 -1.03 -5.83
CA ASP A 97 11.28 0.02 -6.68
C ASP A 97 10.47 0.07 -7.98
N LEU A 98 9.94 1.24 -8.33
CA LEU A 98 9.31 1.50 -9.62
C LEU A 98 10.28 2.27 -10.51
N GLU A 99 10.54 1.73 -11.69
CA GLU A 99 11.36 2.37 -12.72
C GLU A 99 10.49 3.18 -13.70
N PRO A 100 11.07 4.14 -14.44
CA PRO A 100 10.34 4.87 -15.48
C PRO A 100 9.69 3.93 -16.50
N GLY A 101 8.36 3.96 -16.58
CA GLY A 101 7.56 3.10 -17.46
C GLY A 101 6.79 2.01 -16.71
N ASP A 102 7.17 1.74 -15.45
CA ASP A 102 6.43 0.82 -14.60
C ASP A 102 5.11 1.44 -14.12
N ALA A 103 4.11 0.59 -13.99
CA ALA A 103 2.82 0.95 -13.42
C ALA A 103 2.27 -0.21 -12.58
N LEU A 104 1.93 0.08 -11.33
CA LEU A 104 1.48 -0.92 -10.37
C LEU A 104 0.13 -0.52 -9.78
N SER A 105 -0.86 -1.41 -9.88
CA SER A 105 -2.14 -1.28 -9.20
C SER A 105 -2.05 -1.93 -7.83
N ILE A 106 -2.34 -1.19 -6.77
CA ILE A 106 -2.21 -1.65 -5.37
C ILE A 106 -3.52 -1.42 -4.65
N ASN A 107 -3.97 -2.39 -3.86
CA ASN A 107 -5.10 -2.19 -2.96
C ASN A 107 -4.78 -1.07 -1.98
N GLY A 108 -5.64 -0.04 -1.91
CA GLY A 108 -5.40 1.14 -1.08
C GLY A 108 -5.21 0.83 0.41
N SER A 109 -5.76 -0.29 0.90
CA SER A 109 -5.55 -0.75 2.29
C SER A 109 -4.14 -1.30 2.57
N SER A 110 -3.38 -1.61 1.51
CA SER A 110 -2.03 -2.19 1.57
C SER A 110 -0.93 -1.16 1.35
N VAL A 111 -1.25 0.09 1.00
CA VAL A 111 -0.24 1.15 0.86
C VAL A 111 0.22 1.61 2.25
N LEU A 112 1.54 1.57 2.50
CA LEU A 112 2.17 2.06 3.73
C LEU A 112 2.83 3.43 3.54
N ALA A 113 3.70 3.56 2.55
CA ALA A 113 4.39 4.81 2.23
C ALA A 113 4.91 4.79 0.79
N PHE A 114 5.14 5.96 0.19
CA PHE A 114 5.78 6.07 -1.12
C PHE A 114 6.50 7.40 -1.30
N ASP A 115 7.52 7.38 -2.16
CA ASP A 115 8.33 8.55 -2.50
C ASP A 115 7.49 9.61 -3.23
N SER A 116 7.83 10.88 -3.04
CA SER A 116 7.15 12.01 -3.69
C SER A 116 7.32 12.06 -5.21
N GLY A 117 8.27 11.28 -5.77
CA GLY A 117 8.45 11.10 -7.21
C GLY A 117 7.39 10.20 -7.88
N LEU A 118 6.58 9.49 -7.08
CA LEU A 118 5.50 8.65 -7.58
C LEU A 118 4.18 9.40 -7.66
N GLN A 119 3.48 9.20 -8.77
CA GLN A 119 2.11 9.67 -8.96
C GLN A 119 1.15 8.54 -8.59
N TYR A 120 -0.01 8.90 -8.05
CA TYR A 120 -1.05 7.93 -7.71
C TYR A 120 -2.42 8.39 -8.19
N ASP A 121 -3.20 7.45 -8.71
CA ASP A 121 -4.58 7.66 -9.15
C ASP A 121 -5.49 6.62 -8.50
N VAL A 122 -6.55 7.07 -7.83
CA VAL A 122 -7.48 6.16 -7.14
C VAL A 122 -8.52 5.69 -8.15
N ARG A 123 -8.65 4.37 -8.30
CA ARG A 123 -9.59 3.73 -9.21
C ARG A 123 -10.38 2.65 -8.51
N MET A 124 -11.67 2.60 -8.81
CA MET A 124 -12.51 1.48 -8.44
C MET A 124 -12.29 0.33 -9.42
N VAL A 125 -12.25 -0.91 -8.93
CA VAL A 125 -12.17 -2.09 -9.81
C VAL A 125 -13.43 -2.17 -10.68
N GLY A 126 -13.24 -2.22 -12.00
CA GLY A 126 -14.34 -2.27 -12.97
C GLY A 126 -15.26 -3.48 -12.79
N GLY A 127 -16.57 -3.25 -12.88
CA GLY A 127 -17.61 -4.30 -12.74
C GLY A 127 -17.98 -4.65 -11.29
N ALA A 128 -17.25 -4.10 -10.32
CA ALA A 128 -17.45 -4.35 -8.89
C ALA A 128 -18.31 -3.24 -8.25
N GLY A 129 -19.45 -2.90 -8.88
CA GLY A 129 -20.42 -1.92 -8.37
C GLY A 129 -20.80 -2.19 -6.90
N MET A 130 -21.63 -1.34 -6.28
CA MET A 130 -21.96 -1.30 -4.82
C MET A 130 -22.18 -2.63 -4.06
N ALA A 131 -22.34 -3.76 -4.77
CA ALA A 131 -22.36 -5.13 -4.26
C ALA A 131 -20.98 -5.70 -3.84
N SER A 132 -19.86 -5.17 -4.33
CA SER A 132 -18.53 -5.46 -3.78
C SER A 132 -18.19 -4.40 -2.74
N SER A 133 -17.62 -4.79 -1.61
CA SER A 133 -17.33 -3.93 -0.47
C SER A 133 -16.23 -2.86 -0.75
N GLY A 134 -16.40 -2.01 -1.76
CA GLY A 134 -15.55 -0.85 -2.04
C GLY A 134 -14.09 -1.21 -2.26
N LEU A 135 -13.79 -2.03 -3.27
CA LEU A 135 -12.40 -2.30 -3.67
C LEU A 135 -11.82 -1.09 -4.41
N PHE A 136 -11.13 -0.24 -3.66
CA PHE A 136 -10.37 0.88 -4.17
C PHE A 136 -8.91 0.49 -4.35
N ASN A 137 -8.43 0.59 -5.59
CA ASN A 137 -7.02 0.47 -5.89
C ASN A 137 -6.43 1.84 -6.16
N CYS A 138 -5.14 1.95 -5.92
CA CYS A 138 -4.32 3.06 -6.35
C CYS A 138 -3.38 2.57 -7.44
N VAL A 139 -3.45 3.20 -8.60
CA VAL A 139 -2.48 2.98 -9.68
C VAL A 139 -1.32 3.93 -9.46
N PHE A 140 -0.14 3.38 -9.24
CA PHE A 140 1.10 4.11 -9.07
C PHE A 140 1.92 4.09 -10.36
N THR A 141 2.46 5.24 -10.72
CA THR A 141 3.34 5.44 -11.88
C THR A 141 4.46 6.42 -11.52
N GLY A 142 5.51 6.47 -12.35
CA GLY A 142 6.64 7.37 -12.14
C GLY A 142 7.90 6.60 -11.75
N HIS A 143 8.75 7.21 -10.93
CA HIS A 143 9.98 6.57 -10.45
C HIS A 143 10.13 6.80 -8.95
N GLY A 144 10.60 5.78 -8.23
CA GLY A 144 10.83 5.84 -6.79
C GLY A 144 10.40 4.55 -6.09
N ARG A 145 10.40 4.57 -4.75
CA ARG A 145 10.03 3.44 -3.92
C ARG A 145 8.62 3.56 -3.38
N ILE A 146 7.94 2.43 -3.30
CA ILE A 146 6.69 2.25 -2.57
C ILE A 146 6.83 1.11 -1.57
N ALA A 147 6.40 1.36 -0.33
CA ALA A 147 6.25 0.37 0.70
C ALA A 147 4.79 -0.09 0.78
N ILE A 148 4.59 -1.39 0.69
CA ILE A 148 3.29 -2.05 0.82
C ILE A 148 3.27 -2.98 2.04
N THR A 149 2.09 -3.26 2.55
CA THR A 149 1.86 -4.18 3.67
C THR A 149 1.08 -5.41 3.23
N THR A 150 1.40 -6.54 3.85
CA THR A 150 0.77 -7.84 3.60
C THR A 150 0.46 -8.53 4.92
N LYS A 151 -0.61 -9.31 4.97
CA LYS A 151 -0.90 -10.16 6.13
C LYS A 151 -0.25 -11.52 5.91
N GLY A 152 0.98 -11.68 6.40
CA GLY A 152 1.79 -12.87 6.17
C GLY A 152 2.57 -12.82 4.85
N THR A 153 3.30 -13.89 4.56
CA THR A 153 4.18 -13.98 3.38
C THR A 153 3.36 -14.02 2.08
N PRO A 154 3.59 -13.09 1.13
CA PRO A 154 2.86 -13.07 -0.13
C PRO A 154 3.34 -14.17 -1.09
N VAL A 155 2.48 -14.49 -2.06
CA VAL A 155 2.83 -15.27 -3.25
C VAL A 155 2.77 -14.37 -4.49
N VAL A 156 3.75 -14.50 -5.38
CA VAL A 156 3.80 -13.78 -6.66
C VAL A 156 3.47 -14.78 -7.77
N LEU A 157 2.49 -14.44 -8.61
CA LEU A 157 2.02 -15.30 -9.70
C LEU A 157 2.24 -14.61 -11.05
N SER A 158 2.78 -15.35 -12.00
CA SER A 158 2.81 -14.94 -13.41
C SER A 158 1.45 -15.24 -14.05
N VAL A 159 0.82 -14.23 -14.64
CA VAL A 159 -0.51 -14.35 -15.26
C VAL A 159 -0.36 -14.61 -16.76
N ASP A 160 -0.29 -15.89 -17.12
CA ASP A 160 -0.27 -16.36 -18.52
C ASP A 160 -1.63 -16.86 -19.01
N ALA A 161 -2.54 -17.12 -18.07
CA ALA A 161 -3.93 -17.49 -18.31
C ALA A 161 -4.83 -16.72 -17.33
N PRO A 162 -6.16 -16.66 -17.59
CA PRO A 162 -7.11 -16.07 -16.66
C PRO A 162 -6.91 -16.59 -15.23
N THR A 163 -6.52 -15.69 -14.32
CA THR A 163 -6.26 -16.02 -12.92
C THR A 163 -7.33 -15.40 -12.05
N TYR A 164 -7.89 -16.19 -11.13
CA TYR A 164 -8.98 -15.76 -10.25
C TYR A 164 -8.46 -15.66 -8.83
N VAL A 165 -8.62 -14.50 -8.21
CA VAL A 165 -8.12 -14.22 -6.85
C VAL A 165 -9.23 -13.65 -5.99
N ASP A 166 -9.25 -14.01 -4.70
CA ASP A 166 -10.12 -13.34 -3.73
C ASP A 166 -9.74 -11.84 -3.66
N PRO A 167 -10.69 -10.90 -3.84
CA PRO A 167 -10.37 -9.48 -3.83
C PRO A 167 -9.76 -8.99 -2.53
N GLN A 168 -10.07 -9.63 -1.40
CA GLN A 168 -9.51 -9.27 -0.09
C GLN A 168 -8.08 -9.80 0.09
N ALA A 169 -7.70 -10.82 -0.67
CA ALA A 169 -6.34 -11.38 -0.67
C ALA A 169 -5.42 -10.71 -1.71
N ALA A 170 -5.99 -10.05 -2.73
CA ALA A 170 -5.22 -9.35 -3.75
C ALA A 170 -4.58 -8.06 -3.19
N VAL A 171 -3.25 -8.02 -3.18
CA VAL A 171 -2.46 -6.90 -2.65
C VAL A 171 -2.10 -5.91 -3.76
N CYS A 172 -1.49 -6.40 -4.85
CA CYS A 172 -1.11 -5.59 -6.00
C CYS A 172 -0.97 -6.44 -7.27
N TRP A 173 -0.98 -5.78 -8.43
CA TRP A 173 -0.74 -6.38 -9.73
C TRP A 173 -0.28 -5.33 -10.75
N SER A 174 0.36 -5.78 -11.83
CA SER A 174 0.80 -4.90 -12.92
C SER A 174 -0.40 -4.17 -13.54
N ALA A 175 -0.29 -2.85 -13.72
CA ALA A 175 -1.40 -2.04 -14.23
C ALA A 175 -1.79 -2.35 -15.68
N SER A 176 -0.96 -3.11 -16.42
CA SER A 176 -1.26 -3.62 -17.76
C SER A 176 -2.27 -4.77 -17.76
N LEU A 177 -2.54 -5.42 -16.62
CA LEU A 177 -3.53 -6.49 -16.55
C LEU A 177 -4.95 -5.92 -16.59
N GLN A 178 -5.79 -6.56 -17.40
CA GLN A 178 -7.22 -6.35 -17.40
C GLN A 178 -7.84 -7.05 -16.19
N THR A 179 -8.63 -6.30 -15.44
CA THR A 179 -9.34 -6.78 -14.24
C THR A 179 -10.84 -6.83 -14.50
N GLY A 180 -11.48 -7.93 -14.15
CA GLY A 180 -12.94 -8.06 -14.20
C GLY A 180 -13.50 -8.74 -12.96
N TYR A 181 -14.72 -8.38 -12.58
CA TYR A 181 -15.47 -9.07 -11.55
C TYR A 181 -16.01 -10.40 -12.08
N HIS A 182 -15.75 -11.51 -11.39
CA HIS A 182 -16.27 -12.82 -11.76
C HIS A 182 -17.23 -13.36 -10.70
N GLY A 183 -18.50 -12.97 -10.83
CA GLY A 183 -19.60 -13.46 -9.99
C GLY A 183 -20.03 -14.89 -10.30
N PRO A 184 -20.66 -15.59 -9.34
CA PRO A 184 -21.25 -16.89 -9.60
C PRO A 184 -22.30 -16.76 -10.71
N SER A 185 -22.00 -17.27 -11.90
CA SER A 185 -23.03 -17.61 -12.89
C SER A 185 -23.87 -18.76 -12.32
N SER A 186 -25.17 -18.76 -12.60
CA SER A 186 -26.20 -19.69 -12.07
C SER A 186 -26.00 -21.19 -12.42
N SER A 187 -24.80 -21.62 -12.76
CA SER A 187 -24.44 -23.02 -13.01
C SER A 187 -23.04 -23.32 -12.48
N GLY A 188 -23.00 -23.79 -11.23
CA GLY A 188 -22.05 -24.81 -10.79
C GLY A 188 -20.58 -24.42 -10.66
N TRP A 189 -20.24 -23.51 -9.75
CA TRP A 189 -18.95 -23.57 -9.05
C TRP A 189 -19.06 -22.91 -7.66
N ALA A 190 -18.92 -23.71 -6.61
CA ALA A 190 -18.51 -23.26 -5.29
C ALA A 190 -17.46 -24.27 -4.80
N PRO A 191 -16.28 -23.79 -4.38
CA PRO A 191 -16.04 -23.84 -2.95
C PRO A 191 -15.25 -22.65 -2.38
N CYS A 192 -15.65 -22.24 -1.18
CA CYS A 192 -14.80 -21.69 -0.11
C CYS A 192 -14.16 -20.30 -0.28
N SER A 193 -14.97 -19.23 -0.26
CA SER A 193 -14.81 -18.06 0.64
C SER A 193 -15.94 -17.06 0.33
N ALA A 194 -16.34 -16.25 1.31
CA ALA A 194 -17.43 -15.27 1.18
C ALA A 194 -17.03 -14.02 0.35
N GLY A 195 -16.32 -14.23 -0.76
CA GLY A 195 -15.79 -13.19 -1.63
C GLY A 195 -15.90 -13.59 -3.09
N VAL A 196 -16.24 -12.63 -3.95
CA VAL A 196 -16.39 -12.88 -5.38
C VAL A 196 -15.07 -12.57 -6.09
N PRO A 197 -14.44 -13.52 -6.82
CA PRO A 197 -13.07 -13.36 -7.30
C PRO A 197 -12.90 -12.27 -8.37
N VAL A 198 -11.74 -11.62 -8.36
CA VAL A 198 -11.25 -10.79 -9.46
C VAL A 198 -10.55 -11.68 -10.48
N ARG A 199 -10.95 -11.57 -11.74
CA ARG A 199 -10.26 -12.17 -12.89
C ARG A 199 -9.17 -11.20 -13.36
N LEU A 200 -7.94 -11.70 -13.44
CA LEU A 200 -6.79 -11.02 -14.05
C LEU A 200 -6.47 -11.68 -15.39
N SER A 201 -6.34 -10.89 -16.45
CA SER A 201 -5.89 -11.34 -17.78
C SER A 201 -5.00 -10.29 -18.44
N ARG A 202 -4.16 -10.72 -19.39
CA ARG A 202 -3.41 -9.81 -20.26
C ARG A 202 -4.34 -9.09 -21.24
#